data_AF-A0A9D2L0M6-F1
#
_entry.id   AF-A0A9D2L0M6-F1
#
_cell.length_a   1.000
_cell.length_b   1.000
_cell.length_c   1.000
_cell.angle_alpha   90.00
_cell.angle_beta   90.00
_cell.angle_gamma   90.00
#
_symmetry.space_group_name_H-M   'P 1'
#
loop_
_entity.id
_entity.type
_entity.pdbx_description
1 polymer ?
#
loop_
_entity_poly.entity_id
_entity_poly.type
_entity_poly.pdbx_seq_one_letter_code
_entity_poly.pdbx_strand_id
1 'polypeptide(L)'
;MGKIYRSPDEAYPFLADGPQNLRCDFELMTDELASLTGLLAAKVEEPALKEELLWLDEMIYHANPTLRTVFSLKPEEVDALRERTRTLMQE
;
A
#
# COMPACT_ATOMS: atom_id res chain seq x y z
N MET A 1 -13.35 15.44 -8.75
CA MET A 1 -12.85 14.13 -9.22
C MET A 1 -13.30 13.89 -10.65
N GLY A 2 -12.39 13.52 -11.55
CA GLY A 2 -12.75 13.02 -12.88
C GLY A 2 -13.32 11.59 -12.81
N LYS A 3 -14.03 11.15 -13.85
CA LYS A 3 -14.48 9.75 -13.96
C LYS A 3 -13.25 8.82 -13.90
N ILE A 4 -13.22 7.91 -12.93
CA ILE A 4 -12.13 6.93 -12.72
C ILE A 4 -12.07 5.93 -13.87
N TYR A 5 -13.24 5.55 -14.40
CA TYR A 5 -13.39 4.66 -15.54
C TYR A 5 -14.05 5.41 -16.70
N ARG A 6 -13.57 5.16 -17.91
CA ARG A 6 -14.18 5.66 -19.15
C ARG A 6 -15.44 4.87 -19.51
N SER A 7 -15.44 3.58 -19.19
CA SER A 7 -16.53 2.64 -19.40
C SER A 7 -16.68 1.72 -18.17
N PRO A 8 -17.91 1.29 -17.81
CA PRO A 8 -18.09 0.21 -16.84
C PRO A 8 -17.45 -1.13 -17.27
N ASP A 9 -17.15 -1.31 -18.55
CA ASP A 9 -16.52 -2.52 -19.10
C ASP A 9 -14.98 -2.40 -19.21
N GLU A 10 -14.39 -1.31 -18.71
CA GLU A 10 -12.94 -1.07 -18.80
C GLU A 10 -12.18 -1.90 -17.77
N ALA A 11 -11.54 -2.99 -18.21
CA ALA A 11 -10.77 -3.88 -17.33
C ALA A 11 -9.43 -3.27 -16.89
N TYR A 12 -8.82 -2.42 -17.74
CA TYR A 12 -7.47 -1.88 -17.52
C TYR A 12 -7.44 -0.37 -17.79
N PRO A 13 -8.01 0.45 -16.89
CA PRO A 13 -8.09 1.91 -17.09
C PRO A 13 -6.71 2.57 -17.24
N PHE A 14 -5.65 1.94 -16.73
CA PHE A 14 -4.28 2.42 -16.86
C PHE A 14 -3.72 2.35 -18.29
N LEU A 15 -4.23 1.49 -19.18
CA LEU A 15 -3.80 1.47 -20.58
C LEU A 15 -4.22 2.75 -21.33
N ALA A 16 -5.23 3.43 -20.78
CA ALA A 16 -5.78 4.67 -21.29
C ALA A 16 -5.12 5.91 -20.66
N ASP A 17 -4.30 5.73 -19.61
CA ASP A 17 -3.61 6.81 -18.92
C ASP A 17 -2.44 7.35 -19.77
N GLY A 18 -2.17 8.65 -19.67
CA GLY A 18 -1.05 9.28 -20.39
C GLY A 18 0.31 8.82 -19.83
N PRO A 19 1.40 8.88 -20.62
CA PRO A 19 2.72 8.38 -20.21
C PRO A 19 3.32 9.07 -18.97
N GLN A 20 2.83 10.27 -18.63
CA GLN A 20 3.21 11.02 -17.44
C GLN A 20 2.36 10.69 -16.19
N ASN A 21 1.36 9.81 -16.31
CA ASN A 21 0.47 9.45 -15.22
C ASN A 21 1.05 8.27 -14.42
N LEU A 22 1.63 8.57 -13.26
CA LEU A 22 2.32 7.60 -12.41
C LEU A 22 1.40 6.80 -11.46
N ARG A 23 0.07 6.87 -11.64
CA ARG A 23 -0.88 6.15 -10.78
C ARG A 23 -0.69 4.64 -10.87
N CYS A 24 -0.53 4.12 -12.10
CA CYS A 24 -0.28 2.71 -12.33
C CYS A 24 1.04 2.27 -11.69
N ASP A 25 2.11 3.07 -11.86
CA ASP A 25 3.40 2.77 -11.25
C ASP A 25 3.30 2.68 -9.72
N PHE A 26 2.61 3.62 -9.08
CA PHE A 26 2.35 3.58 -7.64
C PHE A 26 1.58 2.33 -7.22
N GLU A 27 0.54 1.94 -7.97
CA GLU A 27 -0.24 0.73 -7.70
C GLU A 27 0.61 -0.53 -7.81
N LEU A 28 1.42 -0.64 -8.87
CA LEU A 28 2.34 -1.78 -9.06
C LEU A 28 3.39 -1.85 -7.93
N MET A 29 3.98 -0.71 -7.55
CA MET A 29 4.98 -0.67 -6.49
C MET A 29 4.39 -1.00 -5.12
N THR A 30 3.16 -0.56 -4.83
CA THR A 30 2.49 -0.89 -3.57
C THR A 30 2.03 -2.34 -3.53
N ASP A 31 1.58 -2.91 -4.65
CA ASP A 31 1.23 -4.34 -4.76
C ASP A 31 2.46 -5.25 -4.59
N GLU A 32 3.59 -4.87 -5.21
CA GLU A 32 4.88 -5.55 -5.01
C GLU A 32 5.34 -5.46 -3.55
N LEU A 33 5.25 -4.28 -2.94
CA LEU A 33 5.65 -4.06 -1.55
C LEU A 33 4.81 -4.90 -0.57
N ALA A 34 3.48 -4.96 -0.77
CA ALA A 34 2.59 -5.83 0.01
C ALA A 34 2.98 -7.31 -0.15
N SER A 35 3.15 -7.77 -1.40
CA SER A 35 3.55 -9.14 -1.71
C SER A 35 4.86 -9.55 -1.02
N LEU A 36 5.86 -8.68 -1.04
CA LEU A 36 7.15 -8.93 -0.37
C LEU A 36 7.03 -8.90 1.15
N THR A 37 6.19 -8.02 1.71
CA THR A 37 5.94 -7.92 3.15
C THR A 37 5.22 -9.16 3.67
N GLY A 38 4.16 -9.60 2.98
CA GLY A 38 3.47 -10.85 3.28
C GLY A 38 4.39 -12.08 3.17
N LEU A 39 5.27 -12.13 2.16
CA LEU A 39 6.27 -13.19 2.04
C LEU A 39 7.25 -13.20 3.22
N LEU A 40 7.69 -12.02 3.67
CA LEU A 40 8.56 -11.90 4.84
C LEU A 40 7.83 -12.36 6.11
N ALA A 41 6.58 -11.93 6.31
CA ALA A 41 5.74 -12.35 7.43
C ALA A 41 5.54 -13.87 7.48
N ALA A 42 5.46 -14.54 6.33
CA ALA A 42 5.35 -15.99 6.23
C ALA A 42 6.65 -16.73 6.61
N LYS A 43 7.81 -16.05 6.56
CA LYS A 43 9.14 -16.63 6.83
C LYS A 43 9.66 -16.33 8.23
N VAL A 44 9.11 -15.33 8.92
CA VAL A 44 9.50 -14.94 10.27
C VAL A 44 8.91 -15.90 11.30
N GLU A 45 9.75 -16.38 12.22
CA GLU A 45 9.34 -17.25 13.32
C GLU A 45 8.91 -16.46 14.57
N GLU A 46 9.52 -15.29 14.80
CA GLU A 46 9.22 -14.41 15.94
C GLU A 46 7.78 -13.86 15.84
N PRO A 47 6.86 -14.25 16.74
CA PRO A 47 5.45 -13.86 16.62
C PRO A 47 5.22 -12.36 16.63
N ALA A 48 5.93 -11.60 17.46
CA ALA A 48 5.76 -10.15 17.55
C ALA A 48 6.13 -9.45 16.23
N LEU A 49 7.22 -9.87 15.60
CA LEU A 49 7.66 -9.31 14.32
C LEU A 49 6.71 -9.70 13.18
N LYS A 50 6.17 -10.93 13.22
CA LYS A 50 5.16 -11.37 12.25
C LYS A 50 3.89 -10.53 12.34
N GLU A 51 3.39 -10.24 13.54
CA GLU A 51 2.21 -9.38 13.75
C GLU A 51 2.47 -7.97 13.22
N GLU A 52 3.64 -7.40 13.49
CA GLU A 52 4.01 -6.07 12.97
C GLU A 52 4.09 -6.06 11.44
N LEU A 53 4.63 -7.09 10.81
CA LEU A 53 4.67 -7.22 9.35
C LEU A 53 3.27 -7.35 8.72
N LEU A 54 2.36 -8.09 9.35
CA LEU A 54 0.98 -8.22 8.86
C LEU A 54 0.22 -6.89 8.95
N TRP A 55 0.45 -6.13 10.03
CA TRP A 55 -0.09 -4.78 10.16
C TRP A 55 0.46 -3.84 9.07
N LEU A 56 1.76 -3.90 8.77
CA LEU A 56 2.36 -3.13 7.68
C LEU A 56 1.79 -3.52 6.32
N ASP A 57 1.61 -4.82 6.07
CA ASP A 57 1.01 -5.34 4.83
C ASP A 57 -0.41 -4.77 4.59
N GLU A 58 -1.24 -4.77 5.64
CA GLU A 58 -2.58 -4.17 5.58
C GLU A 58 -2.53 -2.65 5.30
N MET A 59 -1.59 -1.92 5.91
CA MET A 59 -1.40 -0.50 5.61
C MET A 59 -1.00 -0.26 4.15
N ILE A 60 -0.09 -1.06 3.59
CA ILE A 60 0.35 -0.96 2.19
C ILE A 60 -0.83 -1.24 1.26
N TYR A 61 -1.61 -2.28 1.55
CA TYR A 61 -2.84 -2.61 0.81
C TYR A 61 -3.85 -1.45 0.83
N HIS A 62 -4.07 -0.81 1.98
CA HIS A 62 -4.93 0.38 2.09
C HIS A 62 -4.37 1.61 1.38
N ALA A 63 -3.05 1.71 1.19
CA ALA A 63 -2.42 2.78 0.43
C ALA A 63 -2.65 2.64 -1.09
N ASN A 64 -2.67 1.40 -1.62
CA ASN A 64 -2.78 1.09 -3.05
C ASN A 64 -3.88 1.89 -3.81
N PRO A 65 -5.15 1.93 -3.34
CA PRO A 65 -6.21 2.63 -4.08
C PRO A 65 -6.15 4.17 -4.01
N THR A 66 -5.25 4.75 -3.21
CA THR A 66 -5.23 6.19 -2.85
C THR A 66 -5.26 7.13 -4.03
N LEU A 67 -4.48 6.84 -5.08
CA LEU A 67 -4.34 7.78 -6.20
C LEU A 67 -5.49 7.68 -7.21
N ARG A 68 -6.35 6.64 -7.12
CA ARG A 68 -7.51 6.46 -7.99
C ARG A 68 -8.84 6.75 -7.31
N THR A 69 -9.05 6.28 -6.08
CA THR A 69 -10.37 6.29 -5.45
C THR A 69 -10.38 7.12 -4.18
N VAL A 70 -9.89 6.56 -3.07
CA VAL A 70 -9.99 7.11 -1.74
C VAL A 70 -8.70 6.85 -0.98
N PHE A 71 -8.25 7.86 -0.25
CA PHE A 71 -7.18 7.71 0.73
C PHE A 71 -7.75 7.02 1.97
N SER A 72 -7.45 5.72 2.12
CA SER A 72 -8.02 4.88 3.19
C SER A 72 -7.21 4.90 4.48
N LEU A 73 -5.96 5.36 4.43
CA LEU A 73 -5.10 5.45 5.60
C LEU A 73 -5.56 6.56 6.55
N LYS A 74 -5.64 6.23 7.83
CA LYS A 74 -6.06 7.14 8.88
C LYS A 74 -4.84 7.78 9.55
N PRO A 75 -4.98 9.01 10.09
CA PRO A 75 -3.89 9.70 10.79
C PRO A 75 -3.27 8.86 11.91
N GLU A 76 -4.09 8.16 12.68
CA GLU A 76 -3.64 7.31 13.79
C GLU A 76 -2.73 6.15 13.34
N GLU A 77 -2.94 5.59 12.15
CA GLU A 77 -2.11 4.51 11.59
C GLU A 77 -0.73 5.06 11.18
N VAL A 78 -0.71 6.27 10.62
CA VAL A 78 0.53 6.97 10.26
C VAL A 78 1.33 7.36 11.50
N ASP A 79 0.65 7.82 12.55
CA ASP A 79 1.30 8.15 13.82
C ASP A 79 1.88 6.91 14.50
N ALA A 80 1.17 5.78 14.48
CA ALA A 80 1.66 4.50 14.97
C ALA A 80 2.93 4.04 14.22
N LEU A 81 2.94 4.14 12.88
CA LEU A 81 4.11 3.82 12.06
C LEU A 81 5.31 4.69 12.38
N ARG A 82 5.07 6.00 12.58
CA ARG A 82 6.12 6.93 12.95
C ARG A 82 6.73 6.57 14.31
N GLU A 83 5.91 6.21 15.28
CA GLU A 83 6.40 5.84 16.60
C GLU A 83 7.19 4.54 16.58
N ARG A 84 6.70 3.50 15.90
CA ARG A 84 7.44 2.25 15.71
C ARG A 84 8.79 2.45 15.03
N THR A 85 8.83 3.28 13.99
CA THR A 85 10.07 3.64 13.31
C THR A 85 11.07 4.30 14.26
N ARG A 86 10.61 5.20 15.15
CA ARG A 86 11.49 5.83 16.14
C ARG A 86 12.05 4.83 17.14
N THR A 87 11.22 3.92 17.65
CA THR A 87 11.69 2.88 18.57
C THR A 87 12.79 2.04 17.92
N LEU A 88 12.58 1.56 16.69
CA LEU A 88 13.54 0.72 15.97
C LEU A 88 14.83 1.45 15.59
N MET A 89 14.80 2.77 15.39
CA MET A 89 15.99 3.58 15.08
C MET A 89 16.81 3.99 16.32
N GLN A 90 16.25 3.82 17.52
CA GLN A 90 16.93 4.13 18.79
C GLN A 90 17.59 2.91 19.43
N GLU A 91 17.26 1.71 18.95
CA GLU A 91 17.97 0.45 19.22
C GLU A 91 19.24 0.32 18.38
#